data_AF-A0A5Q2DQV3-F1
#
_entry.id   AF-A0A5Q2DQV3-F1
#
_cell.length_a   1.000
_cell.length_b   1.000
_cell.length_c   1.000
_cell.angle_alpha   90.00
_cell.angle_beta   90.00
_cell.angle_gamma   90.00
#
_symmetry.space_group_name_H-M   'P 1'
#
loop_
_entity.id
_entity.type
_entity.pdbx_description
1 polymer ?
#
loop_
_entity_poly.entity_id
_entity_poly.type
_entity_poly.pdbx_seq_one_letter_code
_entity_poly.pdbx_strand_id
1 'polypeptide(L)'
;MRKNKGRLTYYLEVIDKKYHFVKKISSYSKEFTDGKTKRTKRTLSELVFNESEVEAIDFTKNGLRPVDKNILLTMVKEYKESDA
;
A
#
# COMPACT_ATOMS: atom_id res chain seq x y z
N MET A 1 -5.41 -5.47 -6.89
CA MET A 1 -5.42 -4.13 -7.56
C MET A 1 -4.18 -3.31 -7.20
N ARG A 2 -3.81 -2.31 -8.03
CA ARG A 2 -2.62 -1.46 -7.81
C ARG A 2 -2.88 0.01 -8.15
N LYS A 3 -2.42 0.94 -7.29
CA LYS A 3 -2.39 2.39 -7.57
C LYS A 3 -0.99 2.98 -7.40
N ASN A 4 -0.64 3.99 -8.20
CA ASN A 4 0.62 4.72 -8.09
C ASN A 4 0.35 6.19 -7.73
N LYS A 5 1.13 6.76 -6.81
CA LYS A 5 1.10 8.20 -6.49
C LYS A 5 2.52 8.73 -6.32
N GLY A 6 3.05 9.33 -7.39
CA GLY A 6 4.45 9.77 -7.44
C GLY A 6 5.41 8.60 -7.22
N ARG A 7 6.24 8.69 -6.16
CA ARG A 7 7.17 7.60 -5.77
C ARG A 7 6.49 6.45 -5.04
N LEU A 8 5.24 6.61 -4.61
CA LEU A 8 4.53 5.60 -3.83
C LEU A 8 3.74 4.66 -4.74
N THR A 9 3.72 3.38 -4.38
CA THR A 9 2.86 2.37 -4.98
C THR A 9 2.06 1.70 -3.88
N TYR A 10 0.76 1.57 -4.09
CA TYR A 10 -0.17 0.90 -3.20
C TYR A 10 -0.70 -0.34 -3.90
N TYR A 11 -0.72 -1.45 -3.17
CA TYR A 11 -1.28 -2.72 -3.58
C TYR A 11 -2.41 -3.06 -2.61
N LEU A 12 -3.50 -3.58 -3.14
CA LEU A 12 -4.59 -4.12 -2.34
C LEU A 12 -5.04 -5.43 -2.98
N GLU A 13 -5.04 -6.50 -2.22
CA GLU A 13 -5.48 -7.83 -2.63
C GLU A 13 -6.45 -8.38 -1.59
N VAL A 14 -7.32 -9.31 -1.98
CA VAL A 14 -8.17 -10.04 -1.02
C VAL A 14 -7.67 -11.46 -0.95
N ILE A 15 -7.28 -11.88 0.25
CA ILE A 15 -6.79 -13.23 0.56
C ILE A 15 -7.62 -13.74 1.73
N ASP A 16 -8.29 -14.89 1.57
CA ASP A 16 -9.13 -15.49 2.60
C ASP A 16 -10.16 -14.52 3.23
N LYS A 17 -10.85 -13.74 2.36
CA LYS A 17 -11.83 -12.70 2.73
C LYS A 17 -11.26 -11.52 3.52
N LYS A 18 -9.93 -11.41 3.63
CA LYS A 18 -9.25 -10.28 4.26
C LYS A 18 -8.57 -9.42 3.21
N TYR A 19 -8.54 -8.12 3.47
CA TYR A 19 -7.79 -7.19 2.65
C TYR A 19 -6.32 -7.21 3.06
N HIS A 20 -5.45 -7.44 2.09
CA HIS A 20 -4.00 -7.31 2.22
C HIS A 20 -3.56 -6.02 1.51
N PHE A 21 -3.17 -5.02 2.28
CA PHE A 21 -2.73 -3.72 1.80
C PHE A 21 -1.23 -3.55 1.96
N VAL A 22 -0.54 -3.20 0.88
CA VAL A 22 0.90 -2.96 0.89
C VAL A 22 1.22 -1.61 0.29
N LYS A 23 1.91 -0.77 1.07
CA LYS A 23 2.46 0.50 0.63
C LYS A 23 3.96 0.36 0.39
N LYS A 24 4.42 0.70 -0.81
CA LYS A 24 5.84 0.72 -1.19
C LYS A 24 6.28 2.11 -1.63
N ILE A 25 7.54 2.47 -1.39
CA ILE A 25 8.18 3.68 -1.92
C ILE A 25 9.30 3.31 -2.88
N SER A 26 9.36 4.03 -3.98
CA SER A 26 10.52 4.01 -4.87
C SER A 26 11.62 4.88 -4.31
N SER A 27 12.78 4.29 -4.04
CA SER A 27 14.00 4.99 -3.68
C SER A 27 15.09 4.64 -4.69
N TYR A 28 16.09 5.51 -4.79
CA TYR A 28 17.32 5.18 -5.48
C TYR A 28 18.26 4.60 -4.43
N SER A 29 18.69 3.35 -4.59
CA SER A 29 19.71 2.76 -3.72
C SER A 29 20.87 2.22 -4.56
N LYS A 30 22.06 2.22 -3.95
CA LYS A 30 23.27 1.58 -4.49
C LYS A 30 23.52 0.22 -3.82
N GLU A 31 22.88 -0.04 -2.69
CA GLU A 31 23.11 -1.20 -1.81
C GLU A 31 22.90 -2.57 -2.48
N PHE A 32 22.07 -2.63 -3.53
CA PHE A 32 21.71 -3.90 -4.18
C PHE A 32 22.13 -3.98 -5.65
N THR A 33 22.95 -3.03 -6.12
CA THR A 33 23.17 -2.81 -7.56
C THR A 33 24.59 -2.44 -7.92
N ASP A 34 25.56 -3.06 -7.23
CA ASP A 34 26.99 -3.05 -7.59
C ASP A 34 27.52 -1.65 -7.96
N GLY A 35 27.26 -0.68 -7.06
CA GLY A 35 27.67 0.71 -7.22
C GLY A 35 26.82 1.58 -8.17
N LYS A 36 25.94 1.00 -8.99
CA LYS A 36 25.04 1.74 -9.90
C LYS A 36 23.77 2.18 -9.19
N THR A 37 23.37 3.43 -9.32
CA THR A 37 22.10 3.92 -8.77
C THR A 37 20.92 3.38 -9.58
N LYS A 38 20.20 2.36 -9.08
CA LYS A 38 18.93 1.93 -9.68
C LYS A 38 17.75 2.27 -8.79
N ARG A 39 16.58 2.40 -9.42
CA ARG A 39 15.31 2.59 -8.71
C ARG A 39 14.87 1.26 -8.10
N THR A 40 14.84 1.19 -6.78
CA THR A 40 14.36 0.04 -6.00
C THR A 40 13.06 0.41 -5.31
N LYS A 41 12.21 -0.58 -5.01
CA LYS A 41 10.99 -0.39 -4.23
C LYS A 41 11.16 -1.03 -2.86
N ARG A 42 10.96 -0.24 -1.80
CA ARG A 42 10.95 -0.71 -0.41
C ARG A 42 9.52 -0.69 0.14
N THR A 43 9.15 -1.71 0.91
CA THR A 43 7.89 -1.72 1.67
C THR A 43 7.98 -0.71 2.82
N LEU A 44 7.01 0.20 2.88
CA LEU A 44 6.84 1.15 3.97
C LEU A 44 5.84 0.65 5.02
N SER A 45 4.78 0.00 4.55
CA SER A 45 3.70 -0.49 5.40
C SER A 45 3.04 -1.69 4.76
N GLU A 46 2.59 -2.61 5.60
CA GLU A 46 1.88 -3.82 5.22
C GLU A 46 0.84 -4.11 6.30
N LEU A 47 -0.41 -4.29 5.87
CA LEU A 47 -1.56 -4.46 6.75
C LEU A 47 -2.43 -5.60 6.22
N VAL A 48 -2.96 -6.39 7.13
CA VAL A 48 -4.03 -7.36 6.85
C VAL A 48 -5.19 -7.02 7.76
N PHE A 49 -6.37 -6.80 7.19
CA PHE A 49 -7.54 -6.36 7.95
C PHE A 49 -8.84 -6.84 7.31
N ASN A 50 -9.89 -6.95 8.14
CA ASN A 50 -11.26 -7.08 7.68
C ASN A 50 -11.87 -5.70 7.43
N GLU A 51 -12.94 -5.63 6.66
CA GLU A 51 -13.61 -4.36 6.36
C GLU A 51 -14.01 -3.57 7.63
N SER A 52 -14.50 -4.26 8.65
CA SER A 52 -14.89 -3.65 9.93
C SER A 52 -13.73 -3.01 10.69
N GLU A 53 -12.49 -3.38 10.38
CA GLU A 53 -11.28 -2.93 11.07
C GLU A 53 -10.63 -1.72 10.39
N VAL A 54 -11.10 -1.32 9.20
CA VAL A 54 -10.53 -0.20 8.43
C VAL A 54 -10.50 1.10 9.22
N GLU A 55 -11.56 1.40 9.96
CA GLU A 55 -11.67 2.61 10.76
C GLU A 55 -10.76 2.59 12.02
N ALA A 56 -10.33 1.40 12.45
CA ALA A 56 -9.44 1.23 13.60
C ALA A 56 -7.95 1.35 13.23
N ILE A 57 -7.61 1.43 11.95
CA ILE A 57 -6.21 1.54 11.50
C ILE A 57 -5.66 2.94 11.84
N ASP A 58 -4.55 2.97 12.58
CA ASP A 58 -3.81 4.21 12.88
C ASP A 58 -2.92 4.63 11.69
N PHE A 59 -3.43 5.55 10.86
CA PHE A 59 -2.71 6.09 9.69
C PHE A 59 -1.61 7.10 10.02
N THR A 60 -1.27 7.29 11.29
CA THR A 60 -0.14 8.16 11.70
C THR A 60 1.13 7.37 12.00
N LYS A 61 1.07 6.04 11.95
CA LYS A 61 2.18 5.13 12.32
C LYS A 61 2.58 4.19 11.18
N ASN A 62 3.66 3.43 11.40
CA ASN A 62 4.10 2.33 10.54
C ASN A 62 4.23 2.70 9.06
N GLY A 63 4.80 3.88 8.78
CA GLY A 63 5.02 4.37 7.42
C GLY A 63 3.76 4.79 6.68
N LEU A 64 2.60 4.87 7.34
CA LEU A 64 1.35 5.43 6.84
C LEU A 64 1.28 6.94 7.11
N ARG A 65 0.37 7.60 6.39
CA ARG A 65 0.01 9.00 6.54
C ARG A 65 -1.51 9.13 6.43
N PRO A 66 -2.12 10.20 6.96
CA PRO A 66 -3.56 10.43 6.84
C PRO A 66 -4.10 10.36 5.41
N VAL A 67 -3.34 10.85 4.43
CA VAL A 67 -3.70 10.78 3.00
C VAL A 67 -3.82 9.35 2.47
N ASP A 68 -3.13 8.40 3.09
CA ASP A 68 -3.16 7.00 2.69
C ASP A 68 -4.49 6.34 3.09
N LYS A 69 -5.21 6.86 4.12
CA LYS A 69 -6.57 6.43 4.46
C LYS A 69 -7.51 6.59 3.28
N ASN A 70 -7.50 7.76 2.66
CA ASN A 70 -8.34 8.05 1.50
C ASN A 70 -8.02 7.11 0.34
N ILE A 71 -6.74 6.82 0.11
CA ILE A 71 -6.32 5.88 -0.95
C ILE A 71 -6.82 4.47 -0.64
N LEU A 72 -6.68 4.00 0.60
CA LEU A 72 -7.16 2.68 1.00
C LEU A 72 -8.67 2.57 0.82
N LEU A 73 -9.45 3.56 1.30
CA LEU A 73 -10.90 3.57 1.17
C LEU A 73 -11.35 3.56 -0.29
N THR A 74 -10.71 4.37 -1.14
CA THR A 74 -10.97 4.36 -2.59
C THR A 74 -10.65 2.99 -3.20
N MET A 75 -9.53 2.38 -2.82
CA MET A 75 -9.16 1.06 -3.33
C MET A 75 -10.15 -0.02 -2.89
N VAL A 76 -10.57 -0.05 -1.63
CA VAL A 76 -11.58 -1.00 -1.12
C VAL A 76 -12.91 -0.82 -1.87
N LYS A 77 -13.36 0.43 -2.07
CA LYS A 77 -14.58 0.72 -2.82
C LYS A 77 -14.50 0.23 -4.27
N GLU A 78 -13.44 0.59 -4.99
CA GLU A 78 -13.23 0.14 -6.38
C GLU A 78 -13.11 -1.38 -6.49
N TYR A 79 -12.48 -2.02 -5.51
CA TYR A 79 -12.37 -3.49 -5.47
C TYR A 79 -13.76 -4.12 -5.41
N LYS A 80 -14.63 -3.62 -4.52
CA LYS A 80 -16.01 -4.11 -4.39
C LYS A 80 -16.86 -3.86 -5.62
N GLU A 81 -16.68 -2.71 -6.27
CA GLU A 81 -17.39 -2.38 -7.51
C GLU A 81 -16.89 -3.22 -8.70
N SER A 82 -15.64 -3.74 -8.66
CA SER A 82 -15.09 -4.61 -9.68
C SER A 82 -15.38 -6.10 -9.49
N ASP A 83 -15.70 -6.51 -8.26
CA ASP A 83 -16.01 -7.89 -7.86
C ASP A 83 -17.54 -8.14 -7.83
N ALA A 84 -18.34 -7.10 -8.13
CA ALA A 84 -19.80 -7.11 -8.24
C ALA A 84 -20.25 -7.14 -9.71
#